data_AF-A0A4Y7ICT3-F1
#
_entry.id   AF-A0A4Y7ICT3-F1
#
_cell.length_a   1.000
_cell.length_b   1.000
_cell.length_c   1.000
_cell.angle_alpha   90.00
_cell.angle_beta   90.00
_cell.angle_gamma   90.00
#
_symmetry.space_group_name_H-M   'P 1'
#
loop_
_entity.id
_entity.type
_entity.pdbx_description
1 polymer ?
#
loop_
_entity_poly.entity_id
_entity_poly.type
_entity_poly.pdbx_seq_one_letter_code
_entity_poly.pdbx_strand_id
1 'polypeptide(L)'
;MLGLRTKRKAMSCLLSRIFVSSNSSHHQISTPVFPSKSLSSIRNPISFTAGVLSSYSKARGICSRVGNSMGDKDNVISTIETLQNPEPVTYLSQRDAAEIDEVLMGPLGFSVDQLMELAGLSVATSIAEVYKPSEYKRVLAICGPGNNGGDGLVAARHLHHFGYAPFICYPKRTPKALYSGLVTQLESLAVPFLSVEDLPVDLSNDFDIIIDAMFGFSFHGAPRPPFDDLIHKLVCLHSRDQTRQRSPVIVSVDIPSGWHVEEGDTGGEGIKPDMLVSLTAPKLCAKKFSGSHHFLGGRFVPPTIAEKYQLQLPPYIGTSMCVRIGKPPKVDISALRENYVSPAFLEDQLEADPIDQFRKWFDDALVAGLHEPNAMALSTSNKNGKPSSRMVLLKGVDMEGFVWYTNYESQKGNDLSDNPRASLLFYWDGLNRQVRVEGPVQKVPEEESENYFHSRPRGSQIGAIVSKQSSIVPGREVLYQEYEDLENRFSDGTIIPKPKHWGGYRLKPELVEFWQGQPSRLHDRLQYSLREIDGKWAWKVDRLAP
;
A
#
# COMPACT_ATOMS: atom_id res chain seq x y z
N MET A 1 -39.80 -56.83 29.29
CA MET A 1 -40.14 -57.55 28.05
C MET A 1 -40.22 -56.49 26.95
N LEU A 2 -39.46 -56.40 25.86
CA LEU A 2 -38.25 -57.01 25.28
C LEU A 2 -37.24 -55.82 25.14
N GLY A 3 -35.93 -55.90 25.40
CA GLY A 3 -34.89 -56.59 24.61
C GLY A 3 -34.65 -55.88 23.26
N LEU A 4 -33.45 -55.58 22.73
CA LEU A 4 -32.05 -55.68 23.14
C LEU A 4 -31.22 -55.10 21.97
N ARG A 5 -30.14 -54.36 22.26
CA ARG A 5 -28.82 -54.29 21.58
C ARG A 5 -28.69 -54.49 20.05
N THR A 6 -27.89 -53.60 19.42
CA THR A 6 -26.72 -53.95 18.57
C THR A 6 -25.93 -52.67 18.24
N LYS A 7 -24.68 -52.48 18.71
CA LYS A 7 -23.36 -52.98 18.22
C LYS A 7 -22.56 -51.81 17.62
N ARG A 8 -21.65 -51.24 18.43
CA ARG A 8 -20.45 -50.55 17.94
C ARG A 8 -19.51 -51.61 17.37
N LYS A 9 -19.05 -51.43 16.14
CA LYS A 9 -17.87 -52.10 15.59
C LYS A 9 -16.88 -51.03 15.15
N ALA A 10 -15.74 -51.02 15.82
CA ALA A 10 -14.53 -50.38 15.36
C ALA A 10 -14.02 -51.10 14.10
N MET A 11 -13.51 -50.34 13.15
CA MET A 11 -12.71 -50.87 12.06
C MET A 11 -11.47 -50.00 11.90
N SER A 12 -10.34 -50.62 12.22
CA SER A 12 -8.97 -50.18 12.00
C SER A 12 -8.54 -50.62 10.60
N CYS A 13 -7.87 -49.74 9.85
CA CYS A 13 -6.98 -50.03 8.72
C CYS A 13 -6.16 -48.75 8.48
N LEU A 14 -4.88 -48.72 8.88
CA LEU A 14 -3.68 -49.16 8.15
C LEU A 14 -2.90 -47.95 7.59
N LEU A 15 -2.09 -47.36 8.48
CA LEU A 15 -1.02 -46.42 8.12
C LEU A 15 0.21 -47.23 7.70
N SER A 16 0.50 -47.26 6.41
CA SER A 16 1.76 -47.78 5.88
C SER A 16 2.87 -46.73 6.09
N ARG A 17 3.81 -47.07 6.98
CA ARG A 17 5.12 -46.42 7.11
C ARG A 17 5.98 -46.81 5.89
N ILE A 18 6.47 -45.83 5.16
CA ILE A 18 7.60 -46.01 4.25
C ILE A 18 8.83 -45.42 4.93
N PHE A 19 9.75 -46.31 5.30
CA PHE A 19 11.14 -46.00 5.62
C PHE A 19 11.84 -45.54 4.34
N VAL A 20 12.52 -44.39 4.37
CA VAL A 20 13.59 -44.09 3.41
C VAL A 20 14.89 -44.05 4.19
N SER A 21 15.68 -45.10 3.97
CA SER A 21 17.05 -45.23 4.44
C SER A 21 17.97 -44.29 3.66
N SER A 22 18.80 -43.57 4.40
CA SER A 22 20.00 -42.89 3.93
C SER A 22 20.92 -43.84 3.15
N ASN A 23 21.31 -43.45 1.94
CA ASN A 23 22.61 -43.82 1.41
C ASN A 23 23.15 -42.72 0.49
N SER A 24 24.38 -42.34 0.82
CA SER A 24 25.26 -41.39 0.18
C SER A 24 25.71 -41.84 -1.21
N SER A 25 25.61 -40.96 -2.20
CA SER A 25 26.41 -41.04 -3.42
C SER A 25 26.74 -39.62 -3.90
N HIS A 26 28.03 -39.31 -3.86
CA HIS A 26 28.62 -38.09 -4.40
C HIS A 26 28.27 -37.90 -5.88
N HIS A 27 27.60 -36.79 -6.21
CA HIS A 27 27.67 -36.20 -7.53
C HIS A 27 28.00 -34.70 -7.39
N GLN A 28 29.17 -34.34 -7.91
CA GLN A 28 29.63 -32.96 -8.08
C GLN A 28 28.66 -32.22 -9.01
N ILE A 29 28.13 -31.09 -8.54
CA ILE A 29 27.38 -30.15 -9.37
C ILE A 29 28.33 -29.04 -9.78
N SER A 30 28.65 -29.03 -11.07
CA SER A 30 29.48 -28.03 -11.75
C SER A 30 28.71 -26.73 -11.91
N THR A 31 29.27 -25.63 -11.39
CA THR A 31 28.82 -24.26 -11.63
C THR A 31 29.12 -23.83 -13.07
N PRO A 32 28.21 -23.15 -13.80
CA PRO A 32 28.52 -22.61 -15.12
C PRO A 32 29.39 -21.35 -15.03
N VAL A 33 30.57 -21.44 -15.63
CA VAL A 33 31.54 -20.35 -15.82
C VAL A 33 31.14 -19.54 -17.05
N PHE A 34 30.89 -18.24 -16.89
CA PHE A 34 30.77 -17.29 -18.01
C PHE A 34 32.17 -16.81 -18.44
N PRO A 35 32.55 -16.90 -19.74
CA PRO A 35 33.85 -16.41 -20.18
C PRO A 35 33.83 -14.90 -20.42
N SER A 36 34.66 -14.19 -19.67
CA SER A 36 35.08 -12.81 -19.96
C SER A 36 35.97 -12.78 -21.21
N LYS A 37 35.55 -12.07 -22.26
CA LYS A 37 36.44 -11.69 -23.36
C LYS A 37 36.59 -10.17 -23.41
N SER A 38 37.81 -9.74 -23.11
CA SER A 38 38.35 -8.41 -23.40
C SER A 38 38.39 -8.17 -24.91
N LEU A 39 37.95 -7.01 -25.37
CA LEU A 39 38.24 -6.50 -26.71
C LEU A 39 39.07 -5.23 -26.61
N SER A 40 40.33 -5.39 -27.00
CA SER A 40 41.34 -4.36 -27.19
C SER A 40 41.10 -3.58 -28.48
N SER A 41 41.32 -2.27 -28.38
CA SER A 41 41.76 -1.30 -29.39
C SER A 41 41.87 -1.74 -30.86
N ILE A 42 41.15 -1.03 -31.73
CA ILE A 42 41.61 -0.73 -33.10
C ILE A 42 41.45 0.77 -33.34
N ARG A 43 42.60 1.46 -33.45
CA ARG A 43 42.75 2.79 -34.06
C ARG A 43 42.95 2.59 -35.57
N ASN A 44 42.47 3.54 -36.38
CA ASN A 44 43.23 4.13 -37.49
C ASN A 44 42.52 5.38 -38.08
N PRO A 45 43.24 6.29 -38.78
CA PRO A 45 43.15 7.73 -38.53
C PRO A 45 42.96 8.60 -39.80
N ILE A 46 43.09 9.94 -39.63
CA ILE A 46 43.41 10.99 -40.64
C ILE A 46 42.17 11.56 -41.38
N SER A 47 41.93 12.87 -41.57
CA SER A 47 42.77 14.07 -41.59
C SER A 47 41.99 15.35 -41.19
N PHE A 48 42.73 16.35 -40.71
CA PHE A 48 42.32 17.74 -40.51
C PHE A 48 42.66 18.58 -41.76
N THR A 49 41.79 19.51 -42.13
CA THR A 49 42.19 20.74 -42.84
C THR A 49 41.52 21.95 -42.19
N ALA A 50 42.37 22.89 -41.73
CA ALA A 50 41.99 24.17 -41.16
C ALA A 50 41.82 25.22 -42.26
N GLY A 51 40.88 26.15 -42.05
CA GLY A 51 40.71 27.36 -42.86
C GLY A 51 40.16 28.49 -41.98
N VAL A 52 41.01 29.48 -41.74
CA VAL A 52 40.83 30.67 -40.89
C VAL A 52 39.94 31.70 -41.59
N LEU A 53 39.10 32.44 -40.83
CA LEU A 53 38.99 33.92 -40.87
C LEU A 53 37.96 34.48 -39.85
N SER A 54 38.49 35.31 -38.94
CA SER A 54 37.95 36.47 -38.20
C SER A 54 36.46 36.83 -38.41
N SER A 55 35.64 37.17 -37.40
CA SER A 55 35.81 38.36 -36.54
C SER A 55 34.64 38.51 -35.53
N TYR A 56 34.96 39.00 -34.32
CA TYR A 56 34.16 39.77 -33.35
C TYR A 56 32.72 39.33 -32.97
N SER A 57 32.52 38.81 -31.75
CA SER A 57 32.12 39.58 -30.54
C SER A 57 31.52 38.68 -29.43
N LYS A 58 31.75 39.11 -28.17
CA LYS A 58 31.39 38.52 -26.87
C LYS A 58 29.90 38.09 -26.81
N ALA A 59 29.43 37.07 -26.09
CA ALA A 59 29.72 36.74 -24.70
C ALA A 59 29.13 35.36 -24.29
N ARG A 60 29.82 34.74 -23.31
CA ARG A 60 29.38 33.76 -22.28
C ARG A 60 28.85 32.39 -22.73
N GLY A 61 29.64 31.38 -22.38
CA GLY A 61 29.43 29.96 -22.68
C GLY A 61 28.45 29.25 -21.75
N ILE A 62 27.80 28.25 -22.33
CA ILE A 62 27.99 26.81 -22.06
C ILE A 62 28.14 26.43 -20.58
N CYS A 63 27.17 25.71 -20.03
CA CYS A 63 27.46 24.35 -19.57
C CYS A 63 26.19 23.47 -19.56
N SER A 64 26.36 22.33 -20.21
CA SER A 64 25.49 21.16 -20.30
C SER A 64 25.09 20.61 -18.94
N ARG A 65 23.78 20.44 -18.72
CA ARG A 65 23.23 19.69 -17.58
C ARG A 65 23.55 18.20 -17.75
N VAL A 66 24.39 17.70 -16.85
CA VAL A 66 24.49 16.28 -16.51
C VAL A 66 23.75 16.07 -15.18
N GLY A 67 22.77 15.16 -15.21
CA GLY A 67 22.32 14.26 -14.14
C GLY A 67 21.90 14.81 -12.78
N ASN A 68 20.68 14.49 -12.35
CA ASN A 68 20.53 13.78 -11.08
C ASN A 68 19.17 13.06 -10.99
N SER A 69 19.25 11.78 -10.63
CA SER A 69 18.14 10.89 -10.28
C SER A 69 17.58 11.29 -8.91
N MET A 70 16.61 12.21 -8.90
CA MET A 70 15.69 12.47 -7.78
C MET A 70 14.32 11.94 -8.20
N GLY A 71 14.11 10.64 -8.04
CA GLY A 71 12.87 9.97 -8.43
C GLY A 71 12.35 9.14 -7.28
N ASP A 72 11.78 9.79 -6.25
CA ASP A 72 10.80 9.14 -5.37
C ASP A 72 10.17 10.12 -4.36
N LYS A 73 10.96 11.04 -3.78
CA LYS A 73 10.48 11.93 -2.72
C LYS A 73 9.64 13.11 -3.21
N ASP A 74 9.96 13.65 -4.39
CA ASP A 74 9.20 14.74 -4.99
C ASP A 74 7.79 14.29 -5.45
N ASN A 75 7.61 12.99 -5.72
CA ASN A 75 6.30 12.41 -6.02
C ASN A 75 5.37 12.40 -4.80
N VAL A 76 5.87 12.16 -3.59
CA VAL A 76 5.00 12.05 -2.40
C VAL A 76 4.49 13.42 -1.95
N ILE A 77 5.34 14.46 -1.98
CA ILE A 77 4.93 15.82 -1.57
C ILE A 77 3.96 16.43 -2.59
N SER A 78 4.23 16.28 -3.89
CA SER A 78 3.28 16.68 -4.94
C SER A 78 1.95 15.91 -4.84
N THR A 79 1.98 14.64 -4.44
CA THR A 79 0.76 13.85 -4.19
C THR A 79 -0.09 14.41 -3.05
N ILE A 80 0.53 14.86 -1.95
CA ILE A 80 -0.21 15.45 -0.81
C ILE A 80 -0.82 16.81 -1.19
N GLU A 81 -0.10 17.65 -1.92
CA GLU A 81 -0.64 18.91 -2.44
C GLU A 81 -1.79 18.69 -3.43
N THR A 82 -1.67 17.66 -4.30
CA THR A 82 -2.74 17.25 -5.23
C THR A 82 -3.96 16.69 -4.49
N LEU A 83 -3.78 16.04 -3.33
CA LEU A 83 -4.88 15.54 -2.49
C LEU A 83 -5.58 16.66 -1.70
N GLN A 84 -4.85 17.73 -1.37
CA GLN A 84 -5.38 18.87 -0.60
C GLN A 84 -6.02 19.93 -1.49
N ASN A 85 -5.56 20.07 -2.74
CA ASN A 85 -6.16 20.87 -3.80
C ASN A 85 -6.13 20.05 -5.09
N PRO A 86 -7.17 19.24 -5.39
CA PRO A 86 -7.20 18.51 -6.65
C PRO A 86 -7.29 19.51 -7.79
N GLU A 87 -6.22 19.64 -8.56
CA GLU A 87 -6.26 20.19 -9.92
C GLU A 87 -7.45 19.54 -10.66
N PRO A 88 -8.25 20.31 -11.41
CA PRO A 88 -9.50 19.81 -11.94
C PRO A 88 -9.26 18.69 -12.96
N VAL A 89 -9.67 17.46 -12.63
CA VAL A 89 -9.62 16.33 -13.59
C VAL A 89 -10.46 16.68 -14.82
N THR A 90 -9.94 16.43 -16.03
CA THR A 90 -10.70 16.66 -17.27
C THR A 90 -11.82 15.63 -17.43
N TYR A 91 -13.02 16.08 -17.82
CA TYR A 91 -14.19 15.23 -18.09
C TYR A 91 -14.50 15.24 -19.59
N LEU A 92 -14.66 14.05 -20.18
CA LEU A 92 -14.89 13.86 -21.61
C LEU A 92 -16.37 13.91 -21.99
N SER A 93 -16.65 14.52 -23.14
CA SER A 93 -17.91 14.32 -23.86
C SER A 93 -18.02 12.88 -24.38
N GLN A 94 -19.22 12.44 -24.73
CA GLN A 94 -19.41 11.12 -25.33
C GLN A 94 -18.62 10.99 -26.65
N ARG A 95 -18.57 12.08 -27.42
CA ARG A 95 -17.83 12.17 -28.68
C ARG A 95 -16.32 12.02 -28.47
N ASP A 96 -15.74 12.76 -27.53
CA ASP A 96 -14.29 12.71 -27.29
C ASP A 96 -13.86 11.33 -26.78
N ALA A 97 -14.68 10.72 -25.90
CA ALA A 97 -14.44 9.36 -25.43
C ALA A 97 -14.41 8.36 -26.60
N ALA A 98 -15.36 8.46 -27.54
CA ALA A 98 -15.39 7.59 -28.72
C ALA A 98 -14.18 7.82 -29.65
N GLU A 99 -13.78 9.07 -29.88
CA GLU A 99 -12.63 9.39 -30.73
C GLU A 99 -11.32 8.89 -30.11
N ILE A 100 -11.14 9.03 -28.79
CA ILE A 100 -9.96 8.51 -28.08
C ILE A 100 -9.88 6.99 -28.21
N ASP A 101 -10.98 6.27 -27.99
CA ASP A 101 -11.03 4.81 -28.13
C ASP A 101 -10.68 4.37 -29.56
N GLU A 102 -11.21 5.06 -30.57
CA GLU A 102 -10.87 4.80 -31.98
C GLU A 102 -9.38 5.02 -32.26
N VAL A 103 -8.78 6.08 -31.72
CA VAL A 103 -7.36 6.37 -31.91
C VAL A 103 -6.47 5.34 -31.21
N LEU A 104 -6.82 4.95 -29.99
CA LEU A 104 -6.09 3.94 -29.21
C LEU A 104 -6.09 2.59 -29.95
N MET A 105 -7.27 2.14 -30.40
CA MET A 105 -7.43 0.83 -31.03
C MET A 105 -7.03 0.80 -32.51
N GLY A 106 -6.99 1.95 -33.18
CA GLY A 106 -6.58 2.07 -34.57
C GLY A 106 -5.11 2.49 -34.70
N PRO A 107 -4.82 3.78 -34.94
CA PRO A 107 -3.47 4.31 -35.19
C PRO A 107 -2.40 3.93 -34.16
N LEU A 108 -2.77 3.79 -32.88
CA LEU A 108 -1.81 3.48 -31.81
C LEU A 108 -1.62 1.98 -31.58
N GLY A 109 -2.43 1.14 -32.23
CA GLY A 109 -2.22 -0.31 -32.30
C GLY A 109 -2.50 -1.08 -31.01
N PHE A 110 -3.19 -0.48 -30.02
CA PHE A 110 -3.67 -1.24 -28.88
C PHE A 110 -4.76 -2.20 -29.33
N SER A 111 -4.68 -3.46 -28.93
CA SER A 111 -5.77 -4.39 -29.17
C SER A 111 -6.85 -4.26 -28.09
N VAL A 112 -8.09 -4.62 -28.45
CA VAL A 112 -9.26 -4.52 -27.53
C VAL A 112 -9.03 -5.33 -26.26
N ASP A 113 -8.43 -6.52 -26.37
CA ASP A 113 -8.11 -7.39 -25.24
C ASP A 113 -7.08 -6.76 -24.30
N GLN A 114 -6.06 -6.06 -24.81
CA GLN A 114 -5.07 -5.36 -23.96
C GLN A 114 -5.72 -4.25 -23.13
N LEU A 115 -6.52 -3.39 -23.77
CA LEU A 115 -7.17 -2.29 -23.07
C LEU A 115 -8.21 -2.81 -22.07
N MET A 116 -8.98 -3.82 -22.46
CA MET A 116 -9.98 -4.48 -21.60
C MET A 116 -9.34 -5.20 -20.41
N GLU A 117 -8.19 -5.85 -20.60
CA GLU A 117 -7.46 -6.49 -19.51
C GLU A 117 -7.02 -5.45 -18.45
N LEU A 118 -6.46 -4.33 -18.91
CA LEU A 118 -6.02 -3.25 -18.04
C LEU A 118 -7.20 -2.53 -17.38
N ALA A 119 -8.30 -2.31 -18.10
CA ALA A 119 -9.52 -1.70 -17.58
C ALA A 119 -10.15 -2.56 -16.48
N GLY A 120 -10.37 -3.84 -16.74
CA GLY A 120 -10.94 -4.75 -15.74
C GLY A 120 -10.01 -4.95 -14.54
N LEU A 121 -8.68 -4.97 -14.73
CA LEU A 121 -7.71 -4.94 -13.63
C LEU A 121 -7.84 -3.66 -12.80
N SER A 122 -7.98 -2.49 -13.44
CA SER A 122 -8.20 -1.22 -12.73
C SER A 122 -9.49 -1.24 -11.90
N VAL A 123 -10.58 -1.82 -12.43
CA VAL A 123 -11.85 -1.97 -11.69
C VAL A 123 -11.66 -2.88 -10.47
N ALA A 124 -11.07 -4.06 -10.66
CA ALA A 124 -10.82 -5.00 -9.56
C ALA A 124 -9.89 -4.39 -8.48
N THR A 125 -8.86 -3.65 -8.90
CA THR A 125 -7.93 -2.98 -7.99
C THR A 125 -8.64 -1.87 -7.20
N SER A 126 -9.48 -1.08 -7.86
CA SER A 126 -10.26 -0.01 -7.19
C SER A 126 -11.19 -0.58 -6.11
N ILE A 127 -11.83 -1.72 -6.41
CA ILE A 127 -12.67 -2.45 -5.46
C ILE A 127 -11.82 -2.94 -4.27
N ALA A 128 -10.67 -3.56 -4.52
CA ALA A 128 -9.81 -4.11 -3.47
C ALA A 128 -9.14 -3.05 -2.58
N GLU A 129 -8.94 -1.85 -3.12
CA GLU A 129 -8.44 -0.71 -2.34
C GLU A 129 -9.42 -0.36 -1.21
N VAL A 130 -10.72 -0.42 -1.48
CA VAL A 130 -11.79 0.04 -0.57
C VAL A 130 -12.46 -1.08 0.21
N TYR A 131 -12.93 -2.12 -0.47
CA TYR A 131 -13.83 -3.11 0.09
C TYR A 131 -13.09 -4.42 0.35
N LYS A 132 -12.51 -4.60 1.54
CA LYS A 132 -11.65 -5.77 1.82
C LYS A 132 -12.41 -7.10 1.70
N PRO A 133 -11.79 -8.16 1.14
CA PRO A 133 -12.46 -9.46 0.94
C PRO A 133 -12.82 -10.18 2.24
N SER A 134 -12.24 -9.78 3.37
CA SER A 134 -12.64 -10.23 4.71
C SER A 134 -14.04 -9.76 5.10
N GLU A 135 -14.53 -8.67 4.51
CA GLU A 135 -15.83 -8.07 4.81
C GLU A 135 -16.81 -8.12 3.62
N TYR A 136 -16.30 -7.95 2.41
CA TYR A 136 -17.09 -7.85 1.18
C TYR A 136 -16.71 -8.99 0.24
N LYS A 137 -16.99 -10.22 0.64
CA LYS A 137 -16.46 -11.40 -0.05
C LYS A 137 -17.22 -11.73 -1.33
N ARG A 138 -18.54 -11.61 -1.31
CA ARG A 138 -19.44 -12.11 -2.37
C ARG A 138 -19.72 -11.02 -3.37
N VAL A 139 -19.37 -11.25 -4.62
CA VAL A 139 -19.45 -10.23 -5.68
C VAL A 139 -20.36 -10.72 -6.80
N LEU A 140 -21.35 -9.93 -7.20
CA LEU A 140 -22.12 -10.19 -8.42
C LEU A 140 -21.67 -9.21 -9.51
N ALA A 141 -21.12 -9.71 -10.62
CA ALA A 141 -20.86 -8.90 -11.81
C ALA A 141 -21.99 -9.07 -12.83
N ILE A 142 -22.68 -7.98 -13.14
CA ILE A 142 -23.74 -7.95 -14.14
C ILE A 142 -23.17 -7.37 -15.45
N CYS A 143 -22.90 -8.24 -16.40
CA CYS A 143 -22.17 -7.93 -17.64
C CYS A 143 -23.13 -7.68 -18.81
N GLY A 144 -22.94 -6.56 -19.51
CA GLY A 144 -23.66 -6.26 -20.74
C GLY A 144 -23.03 -6.90 -21.98
N PRO A 145 -23.65 -6.73 -23.16
CA PRO A 145 -23.18 -7.39 -24.39
C PRO A 145 -21.93 -6.74 -25.00
N GLY A 146 -21.55 -5.53 -24.57
CA GLY A 146 -20.46 -4.75 -25.17
C GLY A 146 -19.13 -4.82 -24.42
N ASN A 147 -18.26 -3.83 -24.69
CA ASN A 147 -16.95 -3.71 -24.04
C ASN A 147 -17.06 -3.60 -22.52
N ASN A 148 -18.00 -2.80 -22.00
CA ASN A 148 -18.21 -2.66 -20.55
C ASN A 148 -18.48 -4.01 -19.87
N GLY A 149 -19.23 -4.90 -20.54
CA GLY A 149 -19.45 -6.25 -20.04
C GLY A 149 -18.18 -7.10 -20.02
N GLY A 150 -17.33 -6.96 -21.04
CA GLY A 150 -15.99 -7.54 -21.08
C GLY A 150 -15.09 -7.05 -19.94
N ASP A 151 -15.10 -5.74 -19.65
CA ASP A 151 -14.39 -5.16 -18.51
C ASP A 151 -14.88 -5.77 -17.18
N GLY A 152 -16.19 -5.98 -17.04
CA GLY A 152 -16.78 -6.68 -15.90
C GLY A 152 -16.34 -8.14 -15.77
N LEU A 153 -16.24 -8.88 -16.88
CA LEU A 153 -15.74 -10.26 -16.89
C LEU A 153 -14.26 -10.32 -16.45
N VAL A 154 -13.43 -9.44 -16.98
CA VAL A 154 -12.02 -9.31 -16.57
C VAL A 154 -11.91 -8.93 -15.09
N ALA A 155 -12.68 -7.94 -14.64
CA ALA A 155 -12.69 -7.51 -13.24
C ALA A 155 -13.06 -8.66 -12.31
N ALA A 156 -14.09 -9.44 -12.64
CA ALA A 156 -14.48 -10.61 -11.85
C ALA A 156 -13.37 -11.67 -11.78
N ARG A 157 -12.64 -11.91 -12.88
CA ARG A 157 -11.49 -12.83 -12.87
C ARG A 157 -10.38 -12.35 -11.94
N HIS A 158 -10.02 -11.07 -11.99
CA HIS A 158 -9.01 -10.52 -11.08
C HIS A 158 -9.47 -10.55 -9.62
N LEU A 159 -10.74 -10.23 -9.35
CA LEU A 159 -11.31 -10.32 -8.00
C LEU A 159 -11.25 -11.75 -7.43
N HIS A 160 -11.46 -12.78 -8.25
CA HIS A 160 -11.22 -14.16 -7.82
C HIS A 160 -9.77 -14.35 -7.31
N HIS A 161 -8.78 -13.88 -8.07
CA HIS A 161 -7.37 -13.94 -7.67
C HIS A 161 -7.03 -13.07 -6.45
N PHE A 162 -7.81 -12.01 -6.20
CA PHE A 162 -7.68 -11.14 -5.02
C PHE A 162 -8.38 -11.70 -3.77
N GLY A 163 -8.99 -12.89 -3.86
CA GLY A 163 -9.59 -13.59 -2.72
C GLY A 163 -11.10 -13.37 -2.54
N TYR A 164 -11.77 -12.75 -3.51
CA TYR A 164 -13.23 -12.61 -3.54
C TYR A 164 -13.91 -13.87 -4.10
N ALA A 165 -15.22 -13.96 -3.90
CA ALA A 165 -16.09 -14.99 -4.47
C ALA A 165 -17.05 -14.36 -5.50
N PRO A 166 -16.61 -14.19 -6.76
CA PRO A 166 -17.44 -13.60 -7.81
C PRO A 166 -18.51 -14.57 -8.34
N PHE A 167 -19.60 -14.00 -8.82
CA PHE A 167 -20.70 -14.61 -9.57
C PHE A 167 -20.97 -13.73 -10.79
N ILE A 168 -21.33 -14.33 -11.92
CA ILE A 168 -21.55 -13.58 -13.17
C ILE A 168 -23.00 -13.69 -13.62
N CYS A 169 -23.66 -12.57 -13.88
CA CYS A 169 -24.87 -12.52 -14.68
C CYS A 169 -24.53 -11.94 -16.06
N TYR A 170 -24.50 -12.78 -17.10
CA TYR A 170 -24.17 -12.35 -18.47
C TYR A 170 -25.28 -12.75 -19.45
N PRO A 171 -26.42 -12.03 -19.44
CA PRO A 171 -27.67 -12.47 -20.09
C PRO A 171 -27.62 -12.44 -21.62
N LYS A 172 -26.85 -11.52 -22.21
CA LYS A 172 -26.68 -11.42 -23.67
C LYS A 172 -25.21 -11.59 -24.02
N ARG A 173 -24.79 -12.83 -24.24
CA ARG A 173 -23.41 -13.17 -24.63
C ARG A 173 -23.14 -12.79 -26.08
N THR A 174 -22.07 -12.03 -26.30
CA THR A 174 -21.68 -11.63 -27.66
C THR A 174 -20.88 -12.73 -28.33
N PRO A 175 -21.27 -13.22 -29.53
CA PRO A 175 -20.62 -14.34 -30.21
C PRO A 175 -19.33 -13.90 -30.92
N LYS A 176 -18.36 -13.39 -30.15
CA LYS A 176 -17.00 -13.10 -30.61
C LYS A 176 -16.00 -13.90 -29.79
N ALA A 177 -14.88 -14.26 -30.41
CA ALA A 177 -13.82 -15.07 -29.79
C ALA A 177 -13.31 -14.46 -28.48
N LEU A 178 -13.15 -13.12 -28.43
CA LEU A 178 -12.75 -12.38 -27.24
C LEU A 178 -13.62 -12.70 -26.01
N TYR A 179 -14.92 -12.46 -26.10
CA TYR A 179 -15.84 -12.70 -24.97
C TYR A 179 -15.99 -14.18 -24.64
N SER A 180 -15.95 -15.06 -25.64
CA SER A 180 -15.98 -16.51 -25.42
C SER A 180 -14.74 -16.98 -24.64
N GLY A 181 -13.58 -16.39 -24.95
CA GLY A 181 -12.34 -16.61 -24.20
C GLY A 181 -12.43 -16.14 -22.74
N LEU A 182 -12.97 -14.94 -22.50
CA LEU A 182 -13.17 -14.42 -21.14
C LEU A 182 -14.11 -15.31 -20.30
N VAL A 183 -15.20 -15.78 -20.92
CA VAL A 183 -16.11 -16.74 -20.28
C VAL A 183 -15.38 -18.04 -19.93
N THR A 184 -14.61 -18.59 -20.88
CA THR A 184 -13.82 -19.82 -20.67
C THR A 184 -12.83 -19.66 -19.53
N GLN A 185 -12.16 -18.50 -19.42
CA GLN A 185 -11.24 -18.22 -18.31
C GLN A 185 -11.96 -18.24 -16.96
N LEU A 186 -13.12 -17.61 -16.84
CA LEU A 186 -13.92 -17.61 -15.60
C LEU A 186 -14.43 -19.01 -15.25
N GLU A 187 -14.93 -19.76 -16.23
CA GLU A 187 -15.37 -21.15 -16.05
C GLU A 187 -14.21 -22.05 -15.59
N SER A 188 -12.99 -21.84 -16.11
CA SER A 188 -11.79 -22.57 -15.67
C SER A 188 -11.42 -22.33 -14.20
N LEU A 189 -11.85 -21.20 -13.63
CA LEU A 189 -11.69 -20.84 -12.22
C LEU A 189 -12.90 -21.27 -11.37
N ALA A 190 -13.84 -22.02 -11.97
CA ALA A 190 -15.11 -22.42 -11.39
C ALA A 190 -15.97 -21.25 -10.89
N VAL A 191 -15.87 -20.08 -11.54
CA VAL A 191 -16.72 -18.93 -11.24
C VAL A 191 -18.14 -19.20 -11.77
N PRO A 192 -19.18 -19.15 -10.92
CA PRO A 192 -20.55 -19.47 -11.32
C PRO A 192 -21.17 -18.38 -12.21
N PHE A 193 -21.90 -18.82 -13.23
CA PHE A 193 -22.75 -17.98 -14.07
C PHE A 193 -24.21 -18.21 -13.70
N LEU A 194 -24.93 -17.12 -13.40
CA LEU A 194 -26.35 -17.11 -13.06
C LEU A 194 -27.16 -16.55 -14.24
N SER A 195 -28.32 -17.14 -14.50
CA SER A 195 -29.30 -16.52 -15.40
C SER A 195 -30.03 -15.37 -14.69
N VAL A 196 -30.80 -14.56 -15.43
CA VAL A 196 -31.59 -13.47 -14.82
C VAL A 196 -32.68 -14.04 -13.91
N GLU A 197 -33.21 -15.21 -14.27
CA GLU A 197 -34.25 -15.92 -13.54
C GLU A 197 -33.72 -16.57 -12.25
N ASP A 198 -32.44 -16.97 -12.25
CA ASP A 198 -31.76 -17.56 -11.09
C ASP A 198 -31.28 -16.49 -10.08
N LEU A 199 -31.29 -15.21 -10.46
CA LEU A 199 -30.95 -14.13 -9.53
C LEU A 199 -32.00 -14.00 -8.44
N PRO A 200 -31.60 -13.85 -7.17
CA PRO A 200 -32.54 -13.66 -6.09
C PRO A 200 -33.35 -12.37 -6.31
N VAL A 201 -34.59 -12.37 -5.79
CA VAL A 201 -35.47 -11.19 -5.85
C VAL A 201 -34.83 -10.02 -5.11
N ASP A 202 -34.19 -10.31 -3.97
CA ASP A 202 -33.42 -9.38 -3.16
C ASP A 202 -31.94 -9.79 -3.19
N LEU A 203 -31.10 -8.95 -3.79
CA LEU A 203 -29.66 -9.21 -3.90
C LEU A 203 -28.92 -9.02 -2.57
N SER A 204 -29.54 -8.38 -1.57
CA SER A 204 -28.86 -7.90 -0.37
C SER A 204 -28.41 -9.01 0.57
N ASN A 205 -29.06 -10.17 0.50
CA ASN A 205 -28.71 -11.32 1.34
C ASN A 205 -27.57 -12.14 0.75
N ASP A 206 -27.36 -12.10 -0.56
CA ASP A 206 -26.49 -13.01 -1.29
C ASP A 206 -25.17 -12.39 -1.72
N PHE A 207 -25.14 -11.06 -1.90
CA PHE A 207 -24.00 -10.34 -2.40
C PHE A 207 -23.63 -9.16 -1.50
N ASP A 208 -22.34 -8.89 -1.40
CA ASP A 208 -21.79 -7.75 -0.66
C ASP A 208 -21.42 -6.61 -1.61
N ILE A 209 -21.01 -6.95 -2.84
CA ILE A 209 -20.69 -6.01 -3.93
C ILE A 209 -21.47 -6.39 -5.18
N ILE A 210 -22.04 -5.40 -5.86
CA ILE A 210 -22.62 -5.57 -7.20
C ILE A 210 -21.87 -4.69 -8.19
N ILE A 211 -21.24 -5.32 -9.18
CA ILE A 211 -20.55 -4.63 -10.28
C ILE A 211 -21.55 -4.41 -11.41
N ASP A 212 -21.87 -3.15 -11.63
CA ASP A 212 -22.62 -2.66 -12.77
C ASP A 212 -21.67 -2.49 -13.97
N ALA A 213 -21.63 -3.52 -14.82
CA ALA A 213 -20.85 -3.60 -16.04
C ALA A 213 -21.78 -3.76 -17.28
N MET A 214 -23.00 -3.21 -17.22
CA MET A 214 -24.01 -3.40 -18.28
C MET A 214 -23.78 -2.48 -19.48
N PHE A 215 -23.71 -1.16 -19.25
CA PHE A 215 -23.61 -0.18 -20.33
C PHE A 215 -22.52 0.85 -20.04
N GLY A 216 -21.58 0.99 -20.99
CA GLY A 216 -20.52 2.00 -20.95
C GLY A 216 -20.87 3.24 -21.78
N PHE A 217 -19.90 4.16 -21.93
CA PHE A 217 -20.11 5.45 -22.61
C PHE A 217 -20.60 5.36 -24.06
N SER A 218 -20.46 4.24 -24.76
CA SER A 218 -20.90 4.08 -26.16
C SER A 218 -22.37 3.67 -26.30
N PHE A 219 -23.08 3.46 -25.20
CA PHE A 219 -24.49 3.10 -25.24
C PHE A 219 -25.38 4.29 -25.64
N HIS A 220 -26.42 4.01 -26.42
CA HIS A 220 -27.42 4.98 -26.87
C HIS A 220 -28.84 4.42 -26.72
N GLY A 221 -29.78 5.30 -26.34
CA GLY A 221 -31.20 4.98 -26.21
C GLY A 221 -31.58 4.44 -24.84
N ALA A 222 -32.81 3.93 -24.72
CA ALA A 222 -33.32 3.36 -23.48
C ALA A 222 -32.85 1.90 -23.32
N PRO A 223 -32.51 1.45 -22.09
CA PRO A 223 -32.33 0.04 -21.78
C PRO A 223 -33.54 -0.79 -22.22
N ARG A 224 -33.27 -2.02 -22.68
CA ARG A 224 -34.31 -2.98 -23.13
C ARG A 224 -34.17 -4.29 -22.35
N PRO A 225 -35.22 -5.14 -22.34
CA PRO A 225 -35.16 -6.44 -21.69
C PRO A 225 -33.95 -7.29 -22.07
N PRO A 226 -33.28 -7.94 -21.10
CA PRO A 226 -33.60 -7.97 -19.67
C PRO A 226 -32.88 -6.89 -18.83
N PHE A 227 -32.23 -5.89 -19.45
CA PHE A 227 -31.36 -4.95 -18.74
C PHE A 227 -32.12 -3.83 -18.02
N ASP A 228 -33.30 -3.46 -18.50
CA ASP A 228 -34.24 -2.57 -17.79
C ASP A 228 -34.65 -3.14 -16.43
N ASP A 229 -35.02 -4.41 -16.37
CA ASP A 229 -35.37 -5.11 -15.12
C ASP A 229 -34.18 -5.21 -14.17
N LEU A 230 -32.97 -5.48 -14.69
CA LEU A 230 -31.74 -5.51 -13.90
C LEU A 230 -31.40 -4.13 -13.32
N ILE A 231 -31.51 -3.06 -14.12
CA ILE A 231 -31.32 -1.69 -13.64
C ILE A 231 -32.35 -1.35 -12.54
N HIS A 232 -33.62 -1.71 -12.75
CA HIS A 232 -34.67 -1.49 -11.75
C HIS A 232 -34.40 -2.24 -10.44
N LYS A 233 -33.90 -3.49 -10.50
CA LYS A 233 -33.44 -4.23 -9.31
C LYS A 233 -32.35 -3.46 -8.55
N LEU A 234 -31.38 -2.88 -9.24
CA LEU A 234 -30.30 -2.11 -8.62
C LEU A 234 -30.77 -0.80 -7.99
N VAL A 235 -31.71 -0.09 -8.64
CA VAL A 235 -32.33 1.12 -8.08
C VAL A 235 -33.06 0.81 -6.77
N CYS A 236 -33.78 -0.31 -6.71
CA CYS A 236 -34.55 -0.72 -5.53
C CYS A 236 -33.70 -1.05 -4.29
N LEU A 237 -32.40 -1.33 -4.45
CA LEU A 237 -31.50 -1.63 -3.32
C LEU A 237 -31.32 -0.44 -2.37
N HIS A 238 -31.46 0.78 -2.88
CA HIS A 238 -31.32 2.01 -2.10
C HIS A 238 -32.57 2.36 -1.30
N SER A 239 -33.73 1.79 -1.66
CA SER A 239 -35.03 2.13 -1.07
C SER A 239 -35.43 1.23 0.11
N ARG A 240 -34.69 0.15 0.38
CA ARG A 240 -35.05 -0.85 1.39
C ARG A 240 -34.20 -0.73 2.66
N ASP A 241 -34.82 -0.05 3.62
CA ASP A 241 -34.84 -0.29 5.07
C ASP A 241 -33.65 0.13 5.98
N GLN A 242 -34.03 0.94 6.98
CA GLN A 242 -33.25 1.41 8.13
C GLN A 242 -33.18 0.37 9.26
N THR A 243 -33.60 -0.88 9.01
CA THR A 243 -33.70 -1.93 10.02
C THR A 243 -32.90 -3.18 9.65
N ARG A 244 -31.57 -3.08 9.81
CA ARG A 244 -30.59 -4.18 9.99
C ARG A 244 -30.39 -5.19 8.83
N GLN A 245 -29.59 -4.79 7.82
CA GLN A 245 -28.51 -5.56 7.19
C GLN A 245 -27.65 -4.59 6.36
N ARG A 246 -26.36 -4.88 6.15
CA ARG A 246 -25.48 -4.05 5.31
C ARG A 246 -25.93 -4.24 3.86
N SER A 247 -26.56 -3.24 3.25
CA SER A 247 -26.94 -3.31 1.84
C SER A 247 -25.70 -3.47 0.95
N PRO A 248 -25.80 -4.19 -0.17
CA PRO A 248 -24.69 -4.38 -1.09
C PRO A 248 -24.29 -3.03 -1.68
N VAL A 249 -22.98 -2.83 -1.82
CA VAL A 249 -22.45 -1.63 -2.48
C VAL A 249 -22.49 -1.82 -3.99
N ILE A 250 -22.91 -0.79 -4.72
CA ILE A 250 -22.92 -0.80 -6.19
C ILE A 250 -21.65 -0.13 -6.70
N VAL A 251 -20.95 -0.83 -7.59
CA VAL A 251 -19.74 -0.35 -8.28
C VAL A 251 -20.03 -0.25 -9.77
N SER A 252 -20.12 0.95 -10.32
CA SER A 252 -20.35 1.14 -11.76
C SER A 252 -19.03 1.26 -12.52
N VAL A 253 -18.91 0.47 -13.59
CA VAL A 253 -17.78 0.49 -14.51
C VAL A 253 -18.02 1.55 -15.56
N ASP A 254 -17.08 2.48 -15.64
CA ASP A 254 -17.00 3.61 -16.56
C ASP A 254 -18.05 4.71 -16.36
N ILE A 255 -19.32 4.34 -16.49
CA ILE A 255 -20.50 5.17 -16.22
C ILE A 255 -21.57 4.32 -15.52
N PRO A 256 -22.46 4.90 -14.69
CA PRO A 256 -23.60 4.16 -14.16
C PRO A 256 -24.58 3.79 -15.27
N SER A 257 -24.93 2.51 -15.39
CA SER A 257 -25.81 2.04 -16.45
C SER A 257 -27.18 2.70 -16.39
N GLY A 258 -27.65 3.18 -17.54
CA GLY A 258 -28.92 3.92 -17.67
C GLY A 258 -28.80 5.43 -17.48
N TRP A 259 -27.65 5.96 -17.04
CA TRP A 259 -27.41 7.40 -17.03
C TRP A 259 -27.13 7.92 -18.45
N HIS A 260 -27.49 9.17 -18.70
CA HIS A 260 -27.01 9.88 -19.89
C HIS A 260 -25.52 10.18 -19.74
N VAL A 261 -24.70 9.90 -20.77
CA VAL A 261 -23.22 9.96 -20.71
C VAL A 261 -22.68 11.35 -20.34
N GLU A 262 -23.43 12.40 -20.67
CA GLU A 262 -23.05 13.78 -20.34
C GLU A 262 -23.87 14.40 -19.21
N GLU A 263 -25.20 14.33 -19.28
CA GLU A 263 -26.11 14.94 -18.31
C GLU A 263 -26.28 14.15 -17.00
N GLY A 264 -25.88 12.88 -16.98
CA GLY A 264 -26.03 11.98 -15.84
C GLY A 264 -27.46 11.46 -15.68
N ASP A 265 -27.88 11.29 -14.42
CA ASP A 265 -29.23 10.88 -14.06
C ASP A 265 -30.22 12.04 -14.18
N THR A 266 -30.74 12.25 -15.38
CA THR A 266 -31.67 13.35 -15.68
C THR A 266 -33.02 13.22 -14.98
N GLY A 267 -33.44 11.99 -14.65
CA GLY A 267 -34.70 11.70 -13.95
C GLY A 267 -34.59 11.65 -12.43
N GLY A 268 -33.38 11.50 -11.88
CA GLY A 268 -33.14 11.33 -10.44
C GLY A 268 -33.44 9.93 -9.91
N GLU A 269 -34.00 9.04 -10.74
CA GLU A 269 -34.43 7.67 -10.43
C GLU A 269 -33.43 6.61 -10.89
N GLY A 270 -32.26 7.02 -11.42
CA GLY A 270 -31.22 6.12 -11.86
C GLY A 270 -30.46 5.45 -10.71
N ILE A 271 -29.61 4.48 -11.08
CA ILE A 271 -28.72 3.78 -10.15
C ILE A 271 -27.87 4.79 -9.38
N LYS A 272 -27.69 4.57 -8.07
CA LYS A 272 -26.81 5.35 -7.21
C LYS A 272 -25.61 4.50 -6.81
N PRO A 273 -24.51 4.47 -7.58
CA PRO A 273 -23.34 3.71 -7.18
C PRO A 273 -22.68 4.31 -5.93
N ASP A 274 -22.17 3.46 -5.04
CA ASP A 274 -21.26 3.88 -3.97
C ASP A 274 -19.85 4.11 -4.54
N MET A 275 -19.48 3.34 -5.57
CA MET A 275 -18.24 3.51 -6.32
C MET A 275 -18.45 3.70 -7.81
N LEU A 276 -17.79 4.70 -8.40
CA LEU A 276 -17.64 4.86 -9.84
C LEU A 276 -16.18 4.67 -10.23
N VAL A 277 -15.90 3.77 -11.17
CA VAL A 277 -14.56 3.59 -11.75
C VAL A 277 -14.57 4.12 -13.18
N SER A 278 -14.16 5.36 -13.39
CA SER A 278 -14.01 5.94 -14.71
C SER A 278 -12.79 5.37 -15.43
N LEU A 279 -12.93 4.95 -16.67
CA LEU A 279 -11.83 4.40 -17.47
C LEU A 279 -11.30 5.45 -18.46
N THR A 280 -9.98 5.47 -18.66
CA THR A 280 -9.23 6.41 -19.54
C THR A 280 -9.27 7.86 -19.03
N ALA A 281 -10.47 8.44 -18.96
CA ALA A 281 -10.78 9.68 -18.26
C ALA A 281 -12.28 9.69 -17.88
N PRO A 282 -12.69 10.44 -16.84
CA PRO A 282 -14.09 10.56 -16.46
C PRO A 282 -14.96 11.10 -17.58
N LYS A 283 -16.17 10.57 -17.73
CA LYS A 283 -17.19 11.12 -18.64
C LYS A 283 -17.95 12.26 -17.96
N LEU A 284 -18.51 13.20 -18.73
CA LEU A 284 -19.22 14.36 -18.20
C LEU A 284 -20.30 14.03 -17.15
N CYS A 285 -21.00 12.91 -17.28
CA CYS A 285 -21.98 12.45 -16.30
C CYS A 285 -21.39 12.25 -14.89
N ALA A 286 -20.10 11.93 -14.78
CA ALA A 286 -19.43 11.70 -13.51
C ALA A 286 -19.37 12.97 -12.65
N LYS A 287 -19.58 14.18 -13.22
CA LYS A 287 -19.77 15.40 -12.43
C LYS A 287 -21.01 15.37 -11.54
N LYS A 288 -21.98 14.49 -11.85
CA LYS A 288 -23.21 14.26 -11.07
C LYS A 288 -23.07 13.09 -10.10
N PHE A 289 -21.93 12.40 -10.09
CA PHE A 289 -21.68 11.31 -9.16
C PHE A 289 -21.62 11.84 -7.72
N SER A 290 -22.31 11.16 -6.82
CA SER A 290 -22.42 11.54 -5.40
C SER A 290 -22.12 10.39 -4.44
N GLY A 291 -21.61 9.26 -4.94
CA GLY A 291 -21.18 8.14 -4.11
C GLY A 291 -19.89 8.43 -3.35
N SER A 292 -19.49 7.50 -2.50
CA SER A 292 -18.35 7.67 -1.58
C SER A 292 -16.99 7.52 -2.25
N HIS A 293 -16.93 6.85 -3.41
CA HIS A 293 -15.68 6.43 -4.05
C HIS A 293 -15.70 6.74 -5.54
N HIS A 294 -14.86 7.66 -6.01
CA HIS A 294 -14.62 7.86 -7.44
C HIS A 294 -13.16 7.52 -7.75
N PHE A 295 -12.95 6.57 -8.65
CA PHE A 295 -11.63 6.16 -9.11
C PHE A 295 -11.47 6.42 -10.60
N LEU A 296 -10.25 6.76 -10.98
CA LEU A 296 -9.77 6.77 -12.35
C LEU A 296 -8.92 5.51 -12.57
N GLY A 297 -9.30 4.71 -13.55
CA GLY A 297 -8.58 3.54 -14.02
C GLY A 297 -8.19 3.65 -15.50
N GLY A 298 -7.58 2.60 -16.04
CA GLY A 298 -7.09 2.60 -17.42
C GLY A 298 -5.79 3.39 -17.56
N ARG A 299 -4.77 3.01 -16.78
CA ARG A 299 -3.41 3.60 -16.81
C ARG A 299 -2.65 3.18 -18.07
N PHE A 300 -3.12 3.63 -19.23
CA PHE A 300 -2.53 3.35 -20.55
C PHE A 300 -2.59 4.56 -21.49
N VAL A 301 -3.11 5.71 -21.04
CA VAL A 301 -3.26 6.93 -21.85
C VAL A 301 -1.88 7.46 -22.29
N PRO A 302 -1.56 7.47 -23.59
CA PRO A 302 -0.29 8.00 -24.07
C PRO A 302 -0.20 9.52 -23.90
N PRO A 303 1.01 10.09 -23.67
CA PRO A 303 1.19 11.54 -23.55
C PRO A 303 0.61 12.32 -24.74
N THR A 304 0.72 11.79 -25.95
CA THR A 304 0.17 12.42 -27.17
C THR A 304 -1.35 12.56 -27.15
N ILE A 305 -2.07 11.60 -26.54
CA ILE A 305 -3.52 11.68 -26.35
C ILE A 305 -3.83 12.70 -25.25
N ALA A 306 -3.11 12.63 -24.13
CA ALA A 306 -3.30 13.59 -23.04
C ALA A 306 -3.09 15.04 -23.50
N GLU A 307 -2.07 15.30 -24.32
CA GLU A 307 -1.80 16.61 -24.92
C GLU A 307 -2.88 17.02 -25.93
N LYS A 308 -3.26 16.13 -26.87
CA LYS A 308 -4.26 16.44 -27.91
C LYS A 308 -5.62 16.85 -27.32
N TYR A 309 -6.07 16.13 -26.29
CA TYR A 309 -7.37 16.37 -25.65
C TYR A 309 -7.27 17.21 -24.37
N GLN A 310 -6.08 17.74 -24.05
CA GLN A 310 -5.81 18.54 -22.85
C GLN A 310 -6.31 17.84 -21.56
N LEU A 311 -6.01 16.55 -21.45
CA LEU A 311 -6.41 15.74 -20.31
C LEU A 311 -5.53 16.07 -19.11
N GLN A 312 -6.16 16.63 -18.08
CA GLN A 312 -5.58 16.77 -16.75
C GLN A 312 -5.90 15.50 -15.98
N LEU A 313 -4.96 14.54 -16.00
CA LEU A 313 -5.07 13.28 -15.27
C LEU A 313 -4.14 13.30 -14.06
N PRO A 314 -4.61 12.87 -12.87
CA PRO A 314 -3.76 12.80 -11.68
C PRO A 314 -2.65 11.76 -11.86
N PRO A 315 -1.51 11.92 -11.16
CA PRO A 315 -0.46 10.91 -11.17
C PRO A 315 -0.94 9.62 -10.50
N TYR A 316 -0.60 8.49 -11.10
CA TYR A 316 -0.80 7.17 -10.48
C TYR A 316 0.40 6.85 -9.57
N ILE A 317 0.13 6.43 -8.33
CA ILE A 317 1.17 6.17 -7.34
C ILE A 317 1.82 4.81 -7.57
N GLY A 318 3.16 4.79 -7.64
CA GLY A 318 3.94 3.57 -7.82
C GLY A 318 3.47 2.76 -9.03
N THR A 319 3.12 1.49 -8.78
CA THR A 319 2.60 0.54 -9.78
C THR A 319 1.07 0.45 -9.79
N SER A 320 0.36 1.34 -9.08
CA SER A 320 -1.11 1.30 -9.04
C SER A 320 -1.73 1.45 -10.43
N MET A 321 -2.79 0.69 -10.68
CA MET A 321 -3.59 0.74 -11.90
C MET A 321 -4.83 1.63 -11.76
N CYS A 322 -5.06 2.17 -10.57
CA CYS A 322 -6.14 3.11 -10.29
C CYS A 322 -5.66 4.25 -9.39
N VAL A 323 -6.36 5.36 -9.43
CA VAL A 323 -6.13 6.50 -8.53
C VAL A 323 -7.47 7.07 -8.12
N ARG A 324 -7.65 7.34 -6.83
CA ARG A 324 -8.86 7.97 -6.33
C ARG A 324 -8.93 9.42 -6.81
N ILE A 325 -10.08 9.81 -7.33
CA ILE A 325 -10.40 11.16 -7.77
C ILE A 325 -11.64 11.68 -7.04
N GLY A 326 -11.89 12.99 -7.13
CA GLY A 326 -13.02 13.62 -6.44
C GLY A 326 -12.74 13.96 -4.98
N LYS A 327 -13.80 14.31 -4.24
CA LYS A 327 -13.67 14.76 -2.84
C LYS A 327 -13.36 13.58 -1.92
N PRO A 328 -12.43 13.71 -0.96
CA PRO A 328 -12.24 12.69 0.05
C PRO A 328 -13.57 12.50 0.83
N PRO A 329 -13.95 11.25 1.17
CA PRO A 329 -15.17 11.00 1.91
C PRO A 329 -15.11 11.75 3.25
N LYS A 330 -16.26 12.25 3.71
CA LYS A 330 -16.38 12.73 5.08
C LYS A 330 -16.33 11.52 6.01
N VAL A 331 -15.18 11.31 6.63
CA VAL A 331 -14.97 10.19 7.54
C VAL A 331 -15.45 10.59 8.92
N ASP A 332 -16.37 9.80 9.49
CA ASP A 332 -16.61 9.81 10.92
C ASP A 332 -15.44 9.08 11.60
N ILE A 333 -14.62 9.83 12.33
CA ILE A 333 -13.42 9.31 13.02
C ILE A 333 -13.81 8.18 13.98
N SER A 334 -15.00 8.23 14.58
CA SER A 334 -15.47 7.18 15.50
C SER A 334 -15.77 5.86 14.79
N ALA A 335 -16.05 5.90 13.49
CA ALA A 335 -16.36 4.75 12.64
C ALA A 335 -15.12 4.11 12.00
N LEU A 336 -13.93 4.73 12.09
CA LEU A 336 -12.64 4.17 11.63
C LEU A 336 -12.15 2.97 12.45
N ARG A 337 -12.96 2.49 13.39
CA ARG A 337 -12.60 1.40 14.28
C ARG A 337 -12.44 0.10 13.48
N GLU A 338 -11.27 -0.50 13.62
CA GLU A 338 -11.00 -1.86 13.14
C GLU A 338 -11.24 -2.90 14.24
N ASN A 339 -11.64 -4.12 13.84
CA ASN A 339 -11.71 -5.27 14.73
C ASN A 339 -10.45 -6.12 14.52
N TYR A 340 -9.53 -6.08 15.47
CA TYR A 340 -8.30 -6.86 15.39
C TYR A 340 -8.58 -8.35 15.40
N VAL A 341 -7.93 -9.11 14.53
CA VAL A 341 -7.95 -10.58 14.53
C VAL A 341 -6.52 -11.05 14.72
N SER A 342 -6.18 -11.48 15.93
CA SER A 342 -4.82 -11.92 16.28
C SER A 342 -4.87 -13.20 17.12
N PRO A 343 -3.79 -14.00 17.13
CA PRO A 343 -3.64 -15.11 18.08
C PRO A 343 -3.73 -14.61 19.54
N ALA A 344 -4.22 -15.47 20.43
CA ALA A 344 -4.19 -15.20 21.87
C ALA A 344 -2.74 -15.13 22.38
N PHE A 345 -2.46 -14.16 23.25
CA PHE A 345 -1.13 -13.96 23.83
C PHE A 345 -1.16 -14.25 25.34
N LEU A 346 -0.55 -15.38 25.72
CA LEU A 346 -0.67 -15.99 27.05
C LEU A 346 0.68 -16.04 27.79
N GLU A 347 0.61 -16.12 29.11
CA GLU A 347 1.74 -16.08 30.03
C GLU A 347 2.76 -17.21 29.79
N ASP A 348 2.30 -18.37 29.34
CA ASP A 348 3.13 -19.55 29.06
C ASP A 348 3.88 -19.48 27.72
N GLN A 349 3.58 -18.47 26.90
CA GLN A 349 4.23 -18.21 25.61
C GLN A 349 5.40 -17.21 25.71
N LEU A 350 5.57 -16.62 26.90
CA LEU A 350 6.53 -15.57 27.17
C LEU A 350 7.95 -16.12 27.35
N GLU A 351 8.92 -15.41 26.79
CA GLU A 351 10.32 -15.60 27.17
C GLU A 351 10.55 -15.09 28.60
N ALA A 352 11.53 -15.68 29.29
CA ALA A 352 11.86 -15.29 30.67
C ALA A 352 12.44 -13.87 30.75
N ASP A 353 13.21 -13.46 29.74
CA ASP A 353 13.79 -12.13 29.61
C ASP A 353 12.97 -11.27 28.62
N PRO A 354 12.59 -10.03 28.98
CA PRO A 354 11.82 -9.16 28.08
C PRO A 354 12.59 -8.73 26.82
N ILE A 355 13.93 -8.69 26.84
CA ILE A 355 14.73 -8.40 25.64
C ILE A 355 14.61 -9.55 24.64
N ASP A 356 14.63 -10.81 25.11
CA ASP A 356 14.45 -11.96 24.24
C ASP A 356 13.02 -12.02 23.69
N GLN A 357 12.02 -11.70 24.54
CA GLN A 357 10.64 -11.55 24.08
C GLN A 357 10.49 -10.43 23.03
N PHE A 358 11.19 -9.30 23.20
CA PHE A 358 11.20 -8.22 22.21
C PHE A 358 11.81 -8.69 20.89
N ARG A 359 12.97 -9.35 20.92
CA ARG A 359 13.64 -9.86 19.71
C ARG A 359 12.75 -10.80 18.93
N LYS A 360 12.06 -11.72 19.61
CA LYS A 360 11.09 -12.63 19.00
C LYS A 360 10.00 -11.88 18.22
N TRP A 361 9.38 -10.85 18.83
CA TRP A 361 8.36 -10.05 18.12
C TRP A 361 8.95 -9.15 17.03
N PHE A 362 10.18 -8.68 17.21
CA PHE A 362 10.88 -7.89 16.19
C PHE A 362 11.20 -8.74 14.96
N ASP A 363 11.62 -10.00 15.14
CA ASP A 363 11.84 -10.96 14.07
C ASP A 363 10.54 -11.28 13.33
N ASP A 364 9.41 -11.46 14.05
CA ASP A 364 8.09 -11.61 13.43
C ASP A 364 7.73 -10.41 12.54
N ALA A 365 8.01 -9.18 13.00
CA ALA A 365 7.77 -7.95 12.23
C ALA A 365 8.63 -7.89 10.97
N LEU A 366 9.87 -8.38 11.02
CA LEU A 366 10.75 -8.50 9.85
C LEU A 366 10.24 -9.54 8.86
N VAL A 367 9.85 -10.72 9.35
CA VAL A 367 9.31 -11.82 8.51
C VAL A 367 8.00 -11.41 7.84
N ALA A 368 7.15 -10.64 8.53
CA ALA A 368 5.93 -10.07 7.98
C ALA A 368 6.18 -8.97 6.91
N GLY A 369 7.44 -8.53 6.73
CA GLY A 369 7.79 -7.51 5.76
C GLY A 369 7.24 -6.13 6.09
N LEU A 370 7.03 -5.83 7.38
CA LEU A 370 6.55 -4.51 7.79
C LEU A 370 7.53 -3.42 7.37
N HIS A 371 6.99 -2.24 7.07
CA HIS A 371 7.80 -1.08 6.73
C HIS A 371 8.45 -0.50 7.98
N GLU A 372 9.78 -0.29 7.96
CA GLU A 372 10.58 0.27 9.06
C GLU A 372 10.20 -0.26 10.47
N PRO A 373 10.26 -1.59 10.72
CA PRO A 373 9.84 -2.17 12.00
C PRO A 373 10.70 -1.70 13.19
N ASN A 374 11.87 -1.12 12.92
CA ASN A 374 12.77 -0.51 13.90
C ASN A 374 12.45 0.96 14.21
N ALA A 375 11.40 1.55 13.62
CA ALA A 375 10.91 2.85 14.00
C ALA A 375 10.21 2.79 15.38
N MET A 376 10.52 3.75 16.24
CA MET A 376 9.93 3.86 17.58
C MET A 376 9.65 5.31 17.94
N ALA A 377 8.57 5.56 18.66
CA ALA A 377 8.37 6.85 19.30
C ALA A 377 9.22 6.91 20.58
N LEU A 378 10.11 7.90 20.65
CA LEU A 378 10.85 8.25 21.84
C LEU A 378 10.13 9.39 22.56
N SER A 379 9.70 9.12 23.79
CA SER A 379 9.09 10.08 24.68
C SER A 379 10.06 10.48 25.80
N THR A 380 10.31 11.77 25.94
CA THR A 380 11.16 12.38 26.97
C THR A 380 10.38 13.46 27.72
N SER A 381 10.85 13.87 28.88
CA SER A 381 10.30 15.03 29.58
C SER A 381 11.41 15.95 30.07
N ASN A 382 11.18 17.25 30.00
CA ASN A 382 12.13 18.23 30.52
C ASN A 382 12.12 18.27 32.07
N LYS A 383 13.02 19.06 32.66
CA LYS A 383 13.10 19.26 34.12
C LYS A 383 11.79 19.69 34.82
N ASN A 384 10.83 20.26 34.08
CA ASN A 384 9.53 20.67 34.62
C ASN A 384 8.45 19.59 34.44
N GLY A 385 8.82 18.40 33.95
CA GLY A 385 7.90 17.30 33.67
C GLY A 385 7.07 17.46 32.39
N LYS A 386 7.37 18.44 31.52
CA LYS A 386 6.64 18.61 30.25
C LYS A 386 7.07 17.52 29.26
N PRO A 387 6.15 16.65 28.79
CA PRO A 387 6.51 15.59 27.86
C PRO A 387 6.69 16.11 26.43
N SER A 388 7.55 15.46 25.68
CA SER A 388 7.68 15.59 24.22
C SER A 388 7.85 14.20 23.60
N SER A 389 7.46 14.01 22.34
CA SER A 389 7.62 12.74 21.64
C SER A 389 7.99 12.95 20.18
N ARG A 390 8.76 12.02 19.62
CA ARG A 390 9.12 11.99 18.18
C ARG A 390 9.59 10.61 17.77
N MET A 391 9.48 10.32 16.47
CA MET A 391 10.01 9.09 15.92
C MET A 391 11.55 9.13 15.86
N VAL A 392 12.17 8.02 16.24
CA VAL A 392 13.58 7.71 16.05
C VAL A 392 13.71 6.26 15.59
N LEU A 393 14.89 5.88 15.12
CA LEU A 393 15.17 4.51 14.71
C LEU A 393 15.98 3.80 15.79
N LEU A 394 15.52 2.62 16.20
CA LEU A 394 16.30 1.65 16.94
C LEU A 394 17.48 1.18 16.09
N LYS A 395 18.67 1.12 16.70
CA LYS A 395 19.93 0.74 16.04
C LYS A 395 20.64 -0.44 16.69
N GLY A 396 20.29 -0.77 17.93
CA GLY A 396 20.78 -1.96 18.60
C GLY A 396 19.88 -2.37 19.75
N VAL A 397 19.83 -3.67 20.01
CA VAL A 397 19.23 -4.24 21.22
C VAL A 397 20.15 -5.32 21.75
N ASP A 398 20.69 -5.11 22.93
CA ASP A 398 21.53 -6.07 23.65
C ASP A 398 20.98 -6.32 25.06
N MET A 399 21.69 -7.12 25.85
CA MET A 399 21.26 -7.48 27.22
C MET A 399 21.19 -6.26 28.16
N GLU A 400 21.83 -5.14 27.82
CA GLU A 400 21.78 -3.92 28.63
C GLU A 400 20.69 -2.95 28.18
N GLY A 401 20.16 -3.11 26.96
CA GLY A 401 18.92 -2.45 26.54
C GLY A 401 18.88 -1.98 25.09
N PHE A 402 18.20 -0.85 24.88
CA PHE A 402 17.80 -0.35 23.56
C PHE A 402 18.61 0.87 23.16
N VAL A 403 19.26 0.81 21.99
CA VAL A 403 20.21 1.84 21.52
C VAL A 403 19.66 2.61 20.33
N TRP A 404 19.75 3.94 20.38
CA TRP A 404 19.51 4.85 19.26
C TRP A 404 20.54 5.96 19.23
N TYR A 405 20.75 6.58 18.06
CA TYR A 405 21.74 7.65 17.89
C TYR A 405 21.09 8.95 17.47
N THR A 406 21.59 10.06 18.00
CA THR A 406 20.95 11.36 17.90
C THR A 406 21.95 12.51 18.10
N ASN A 407 21.50 13.73 17.82
CA ASN A 407 22.13 14.96 18.30
C ASN A 407 21.77 15.20 19.79
N TYR A 408 22.78 15.35 20.65
CA TYR A 408 22.72 15.61 22.09
C TYR A 408 22.25 17.02 22.45
N GLU A 409 22.35 18.00 21.54
CA GLU A 409 21.89 19.39 21.74
C GLU A 409 20.44 19.60 21.31
N SER A 410 19.81 18.57 20.74
CA SER A 410 18.40 18.61 20.35
C SER A 410 17.46 18.68 21.57
N GLN A 411 16.17 19.01 21.36
CA GLN A 411 15.19 19.06 22.45
C GLN A 411 15.20 17.80 23.33
N LYS A 412 15.13 16.61 22.71
CA LYS A 412 15.22 15.32 23.44
C LYS A 412 16.58 15.09 24.11
N GLY A 413 17.67 15.62 23.56
CA GLY A 413 19.00 15.52 24.17
C GLY A 413 19.10 16.38 25.43
N ASN A 414 18.56 17.59 25.38
CA ASN A 414 18.44 18.47 26.55
C ASN A 414 17.49 17.87 27.59
N ASP A 415 16.32 17.36 27.18
CA ASP A 415 15.38 16.66 28.08
C ASP A 415 16.09 15.49 28.80
N LEU A 416 16.84 14.65 28.08
CA LEU A 416 17.58 13.51 28.64
C LEU A 416 18.77 13.91 29.51
N SER A 417 19.36 15.08 29.27
CA SER A 417 20.41 15.63 30.13
C SER A 417 19.85 16.11 31.48
N ASP A 418 18.65 16.69 31.46
CA ASP A 418 17.96 17.20 32.65
C ASP A 418 17.25 16.06 33.43
N ASN A 419 16.67 15.11 32.71
CA ASN A 419 15.92 13.97 33.24
C ASN A 419 16.30 12.70 32.44
N PRO A 420 17.24 11.87 32.92
CA PRO A 420 17.76 10.71 32.20
C PRO A 420 16.78 9.51 32.25
N ARG A 421 15.53 9.73 31.85
CA ARG A 421 14.44 8.76 31.78
C ARG A 421 13.70 8.92 30.45
N ALA A 422 13.29 7.81 29.86
CA ALA A 422 12.48 7.84 28.65
C ALA A 422 11.49 6.68 28.58
N SER A 423 10.54 6.81 27.67
CA SER A 423 9.67 5.72 27.20
C SER A 423 9.89 5.54 25.70
N LEU A 424 10.00 4.29 25.27
CA LEU A 424 10.01 3.89 23.86
C LEU A 424 8.68 3.18 23.55
N LEU A 425 8.11 3.48 22.39
CA LEU A 425 6.89 2.84 21.89
C LEU A 425 7.11 2.32 20.48
N PHE A 426 6.96 1.02 20.30
CA PHE A 426 6.89 0.35 19.00
C PHE A 426 5.42 0.05 18.71
N TYR A 427 4.97 0.36 17.49
CA TYR A 427 3.64 0.01 17.01
C TYR A 427 3.78 -0.68 15.65
N TRP A 428 3.40 -1.95 15.60
CA TRP A 428 3.41 -2.79 14.42
C TRP A 428 1.96 -3.07 14.02
N ASP A 429 1.39 -2.12 13.28
CA ASP A 429 0.00 -2.12 12.84
C ASP A 429 -0.39 -3.41 12.10
N GLY A 430 0.43 -3.86 11.16
CA GLY A 430 0.19 -5.08 10.39
C GLY A 430 0.16 -6.38 11.22
N LEU A 431 0.63 -6.33 12.47
CA LEU A 431 0.57 -7.44 13.43
C LEU A 431 -0.35 -7.17 14.63
N ASN A 432 -0.99 -6.00 14.68
CA ASN A 432 -1.76 -5.52 15.82
C ASN A 432 -0.98 -5.61 17.14
N ARG A 433 0.32 -5.28 17.11
CA ARG A 433 1.22 -5.38 18.26
C ARG A 433 1.75 -4.03 18.67
N GLN A 434 1.95 -3.88 19.97
CA GLN A 434 2.61 -2.73 20.55
C GLN A 434 3.57 -3.18 21.64
N VAL A 435 4.77 -2.58 21.68
CA VAL A 435 5.73 -2.77 22.78
C VAL A 435 6.07 -1.42 23.40
N ARG A 436 5.95 -1.34 24.72
CA ARG A 436 6.41 -0.19 25.52
C ARG A 436 7.63 -0.58 26.32
N VAL A 437 8.64 0.28 26.34
CA VAL A 437 9.86 0.09 27.13
C VAL A 437 10.12 1.37 27.93
N GLU A 438 10.26 1.25 29.25
CA GLU A 438 10.52 2.39 30.13
C GLU A 438 11.74 2.12 31.00
N GLY A 439 12.54 3.17 31.25
CA GLY A 439 13.71 3.05 32.12
C GLY A 439 14.67 4.22 32.07
N PRO A 440 15.79 4.14 32.81
CA PRO A 440 16.87 5.13 32.76
C PRO A 440 17.60 5.08 31.43
N VAL A 441 18.13 6.25 31.04
CA VAL A 441 18.87 6.45 29.79
C VAL A 441 20.28 6.92 30.09
N GLN A 442 21.27 6.29 29.44
CA GLN A 442 22.67 6.67 29.52
C GLN A 442 23.27 6.88 28.13
N LYS A 443 24.31 7.71 28.02
CA LYS A 443 25.09 7.79 26.78
C LYS A 443 25.86 6.49 26.59
N VAL A 444 25.93 6.01 25.36
CA VAL A 444 26.84 4.89 25.01
C VAL A 444 28.30 5.38 25.05
N PRO A 445 29.29 4.47 25.17
CA PRO A 445 30.69 4.83 25.08
C PRO A 445 31.01 5.65 23.82
N GLU A 446 31.97 6.56 23.91
CA GLU A 446 32.35 7.42 22.79
C GLU A 446 32.84 6.60 21.59
N GLU A 447 33.57 5.51 21.85
CA GLU A 447 34.03 4.56 20.84
C GLU A 447 32.86 3.87 20.11
N GLU A 448 31.80 3.48 20.82
CA GLU A 448 30.58 2.92 20.22
C GLU A 448 29.88 3.95 19.32
N SER A 449 29.87 5.23 19.75
CA SER A 449 29.35 6.33 18.95
C SER A 449 30.18 6.61 17.69
N GLU A 450 31.51 6.57 17.79
CA GLU A 450 32.44 6.76 16.66
C GLU A 450 32.28 5.65 15.62
N ASN A 451 32.33 4.39 16.07
CA ASN A 451 32.20 3.22 15.20
C ASN A 451 30.86 3.23 14.44
N TYR A 452 29.76 3.52 15.13
CA TYR A 452 28.47 3.62 14.46
C TYR A 452 28.41 4.85 13.53
N PHE A 453 28.97 6.01 13.90
CA PHE A 453 29.02 7.18 13.03
C PHE A 453 29.69 6.86 11.69
N HIS A 454 30.86 6.22 11.71
CA HIS A 454 31.61 5.89 10.50
C HIS A 454 30.99 4.77 9.67
N SER A 455 30.14 3.91 10.26
CA SER A 455 29.37 2.93 9.51
C SER A 455 28.27 3.54 8.62
N ARG A 456 27.86 4.78 8.90
CA ARG A 456 26.77 5.46 8.17
C ARG A 456 27.23 5.90 6.78
N PRO A 457 26.32 5.99 5.79
CA PRO A 457 26.63 6.59 4.49
C PRO A 457 27.24 7.99 4.65
N ARG A 458 28.19 8.38 3.78
CA ARG A 458 28.86 9.70 3.87
C ARG A 458 27.89 10.88 3.94
N GLY A 459 26.83 10.89 3.13
CA GLY A 459 25.83 11.97 3.20
C GLY A 459 25.12 12.05 4.57
N SER A 460 24.94 10.91 5.25
CA SER A 460 24.43 10.87 6.63
C SER A 460 25.42 11.39 7.66
N GLN A 461 26.72 11.16 7.45
CA GLN A 461 27.80 11.72 8.28
C GLN A 461 27.83 13.25 8.15
N ILE A 462 27.80 13.77 6.91
CA ILE A 462 27.72 15.22 6.63
C ILE A 462 26.46 15.83 7.23
N GLY A 463 25.30 15.21 6.99
CA GLY A 463 24.02 15.70 7.52
C GLY A 463 23.98 15.77 9.05
N ALA A 464 24.72 14.93 9.76
CA ALA A 464 24.84 15.00 11.22
C ALA A 464 25.69 16.19 11.69
N ILE A 465 26.61 16.72 10.86
CA ILE A 465 27.38 17.94 11.15
C ILE A 465 26.56 19.19 10.83
N VAL A 466 25.89 19.21 9.67
CA VAL A 466 25.02 20.33 9.24
C VAL A 466 23.86 20.53 10.20
N SER A 467 23.24 19.43 10.64
CA SER A 467 22.01 19.49 11.43
C SER A 467 22.27 19.81 12.90
N LYS A 468 22.24 21.11 13.23
CA LYS A 468 22.00 21.63 14.58
C LYS A 468 20.55 21.34 15.00
N GLN A 469 20.26 20.08 15.22
CA GLN A 469 18.89 19.58 15.25
C GLN A 469 18.03 20.27 16.31
N SER A 470 16.87 20.79 15.92
CA SER A 470 15.91 21.56 16.75
C SER A 470 16.26 23.04 16.97
N SER A 471 17.34 23.57 16.40
CA SER A 471 17.55 25.02 16.31
C SER A 471 16.71 25.64 15.19
N ILE A 472 16.28 26.88 15.37
CA ILE A 472 15.61 27.66 14.31
C ILE A 472 16.67 28.02 13.25
N VAL A 473 16.33 27.81 11.97
CA VAL A 473 17.15 28.23 10.82
C VAL A 473 16.33 29.13 9.88
N PRO A 474 16.96 30.07 9.15
CA PRO A 474 16.23 31.01 8.29
C PRO A 474 15.49 30.38 7.10
N GLY A 475 15.93 29.21 6.63
CA GLY A 475 15.38 28.54 5.46
C GLY A 475 16.15 27.27 5.10
N ARG A 476 15.64 26.48 4.14
CA ARG A 476 16.26 25.21 3.71
C ARG A 476 17.59 25.43 2.97
N GLU A 477 17.74 26.59 2.34
CA GLU A 477 18.87 27.00 1.51
C GLU A 477 20.16 27.08 2.34
N VAL A 478 20.07 27.52 3.59
CA VAL A 478 21.21 27.55 4.51
C VAL A 478 21.74 26.15 4.77
N LEU A 479 20.84 25.17 4.96
CA LEU A 479 21.23 23.78 5.20
C LEU A 479 21.86 23.14 3.95
N TYR A 480 21.37 23.49 2.76
CA TYR A 480 21.95 23.01 1.50
C TYR A 480 23.32 23.59 1.24
N GLN A 481 23.50 24.89 1.46
CA GLN A 481 24.81 25.51 1.32
C GLN A 481 25.84 24.90 2.28
N GLU A 482 25.49 24.73 3.56
CA GLU A 482 26.36 24.08 4.55
C GLU A 482 26.67 22.62 4.17
N TYR A 483 25.69 21.90 3.60
CA TYR A 483 25.89 20.54 3.12
C TYR A 483 26.86 20.48 1.94
N GLU A 484 26.66 21.31 0.91
CA GLU A 484 27.54 21.38 -0.27
C GLU A 484 28.96 21.78 0.12
N ASP A 485 29.11 22.76 1.03
CA ASP A 485 30.42 23.21 1.51
C ASP A 485 31.19 22.06 2.21
N LEU A 486 30.50 21.26 3.02
CA LEU A 486 31.11 20.10 3.69
C LEU A 486 31.36 18.95 2.71
N GLU A 487 30.46 18.70 1.76
CA GLU A 487 30.65 17.68 0.72
C GLU A 487 31.88 17.98 -0.12
N ASN A 488 32.06 19.24 -0.53
CA ASN A 488 33.26 19.72 -1.22
C ASN A 488 34.51 19.61 -0.34
N ARG A 489 34.42 20.01 0.94
CA ARG A 489 35.54 19.95 1.88
C ARG A 489 36.08 18.53 2.07
N PHE A 490 35.22 17.53 2.09
CA PHE A 490 35.60 16.13 2.29
C PHE A 490 35.69 15.33 0.97
N SER A 491 35.61 16.00 -0.19
CA SER A 491 35.54 15.34 -1.52
C SER A 491 36.74 14.47 -1.87
N ASP A 492 37.89 14.71 -1.22
CA ASP A 492 39.13 13.94 -1.36
C ASP A 492 39.08 12.55 -0.68
N GLY A 493 37.96 12.19 -0.07
CA GLY A 493 37.79 10.92 0.62
C GLY A 493 38.31 10.91 2.05
N THR A 494 38.72 12.06 2.59
CA THR A 494 39.11 12.18 4.01
C THR A 494 37.98 11.73 4.94
N ILE A 495 38.38 11.15 6.08
CA ILE A 495 37.46 10.68 7.12
C ILE A 495 36.75 11.89 7.72
N ILE A 496 35.42 11.84 7.75
CA ILE A 496 34.60 12.85 8.38
C ILE A 496 34.63 12.58 9.89
N PRO A 497 35.08 13.53 10.73
CA PRO A 497 35.09 13.32 12.18
C PRO A 497 33.66 13.34 12.73
N LYS A 498 33.37 12.49 13.71
CA LYS A 498 32.09 12.57 14.44
C LYS A 498 32.00 13.90 15.20
N PRO A 499 30.90 14.65 15.08
CA PRO A 499 30.73 15.85 15.88
C PRO A 499 30.50 15.51 17.36
N LYS A 500 31.03 16.33 18.28
CA LYS A 500 30.91 16.14 19.74
C LYS A 500 29.47 16.11 20.23
N HIS A 501 28.58 16.83 19.55
CA HIS A 501 27.16 16.89 19.87
C HIS A 501 26.36 15.70 19.30
N TRP A 502 27.01 14.67 18.75
CA TRP A 502 26.32 13.50 18.20
C TRP A 502 26.83 12.20 18.80
N GLY A 503 25.91 11.28 19.09
CA GLY A 503 26.24 9.94 19.56
C GLY A 503 25.01 9.15 20.00
N GLY A 504 25.26 8.03 20.68
CA GLY A 504 24.23 7.08 21.09
C GLY A 504 23.71 7.29 22.50
N TYR A 505 22.43 6.97 22.69
CA TYR A 505 21.83 6.73 23.99
C TYR A 505 21.38 5.27 24.08
N ARG A 506 21.41 4.75 25.31
CA ARG A 506 20.93 3.42 25.68
C ARG A 506 19.87 3.57 26.76
N LEU A 507 18.67 3.04 26.52
CA LEU A 507 17.66 2.87 27.56
C LEU A 507 17.82 1.48 28.16
N LYS A 508 18.07 1.41 29.47
CA LYS A 508 18.08 0.16 30.23
C LYS A 508 16.67 -0.11 30.74
N PRO A 509 16.00 -1.22 30.34
CA PRO A 509 14.61 -1.43 30.71
C PRO A 509 14.46 -1.67 32.22
N GLU A 510 13.44 -1.06 32.81
CA GLU A 510 12.89 -1.42 34.13
C GLU A 510 11.45 -1.93 34.01
N LEU A 511 10.78 -1.58 32.91
CA LEU A 511 9.45 -2.03 32.57
C LEU A 511 9.38 -2.27 31.06
N VAL A 512 8.81 -3.42 30.68
CA VAL A 512 8.49 -3.73 29.28
C VAL A 512 7.06 -4.27 29.20
N GLU A 513 6.19 -3.60 28.45
CA GLU A 513 4.82 -4.05 28.22
C GLU A 513 4.65 -4.54 26.79
N PHE A 514 4.10 -5.73 26.64
CA PHE A 514 3.69 -6.33 25.38
C PHE A 514 2.17 -6.31 25.29
N TRP A 515 1.66 -5.66 24.25
CA TRP A 515 0.23 -5.53 23.95
C TRP A 515 -0.09 -6.19 22.61
N GLN A 516 -1.14 -7.01 22.58
CA GLN A 516 -1.65 -7.69 21.39
C GLN A 516 -3.14 -7.39 21.21
N GLY A 517 -3.50 -6.85 20.03
CA GLY A 517 -4.87 -6.52 19.66
C GLY A 517 -5.77 -7.76 19.55
N GLN A 518 -7.00 -7.64 20.06
CA GLN A 518 -8.01 -8.72 20.10
C GLN A 518 -9.37 -8.19 19.59
N PRO A 519 -10.28 -9.03 19.09
CA PRO A 519 -11.53 -8.58 18.46
C PRO A 519 -12.45 -7.77 19.38
N SER A 520 -12.48 -8.08 20.68
CA SER A 520 -13.50 -7.58 21.63
C SER A 520 -13.03 -6.42 22.51
N ARG A 521 -11.95 -5.71 22.16
CA ARG A 521 -11.22 -4.76 23.03
C ARG A 521 -10.59 -5.37 24.29
N LEU A 522 -10.82 -6.65 24.54
CA LEU A 522 -10.15 -7.38 25.62
C LEU A 522 -8.74 -7.77 25.16
N HIS A 523 -7.89 -6.76 24.98
CA HIS A 523 -6.52 -6.92 24.50
C HIS A 523 -5.67 -7.67 25.51
N ASP A 524 -4.72 -8.46 25.01
CA ASP A 524 -3.75 -9.13 25.87
C ASP A 524 -2.64 -8.14 26.22
N ARG A 525 -2.42 -7.92 27.52
CA ARG A 525 -1.39 -7.02 28.04
C ARG A 525 -0.57 -7.73 29.09
N LEU A 526 0.69 -8.00 28.78
CA LEU A 526 1.64 -8.65 29.69
C LEU A 526 2.81 -7.70 29.95
N GLN A 527 3.06 -7.41 31.22
CA GLN A 527 4.07 -6.45 31.64
C GLN A 527 5.16 -7.14 32.44
N TYR A 528 6.40 -6.99 31.99
CA TYR A 528 7.60 -7.28 32.76
C TYR A 528 7.94 -6.06 33.62
N SER A 529 8.18 -6.29 34.91
CA SER A 529 8.69 -5.27 35.84
C SER A 529 9.91 -5.83 36.58
N LEU A 530 10.98 -5.05 36.65
CA LEU A 530 12.17 -5.43 37.39
C LEU A 530 11.89 -5.26 38.89
N ARG A 531 11.98 -6.35 39.66
CA ARG A 531 11.72 -6.35 41.10
C ARG A 531 12.83 -7.05 41.86
N GLU A 532 13.06 -6.63 43.09
CA GLU A 532 13.90 -7.36 44.03
C GLU A 532 13.09 -8.51 44.64
N ILE A 533 13.56 -9.74 44.45
CA ILE A 533 12.98 -10.98 44.98
C ILE A 533 14.14 -11.72 45.68
N ASP A 534 13.99 -11.97 46.99
CA ASP A 534 15.00 -12.66 47.81
C ASP A 534 16.42 -12.05 47.70
N GLY A 535 16.51 -10.72 47.65
CA GLY A 535 17.78 -9.99 47.54
C GLY A 535 18.44 -10.03 46.15
N LYS A 536 17.71 -10.52 45.13
CA LYS A 536 18.17 -10.54 43.73
C LYS A 536 17.17 -9.81 42.85
N TRP A 537 17.67 -9.05 41.88
CA TRP A 537 16.83 -8.45 40.86
C TRP A 537 16.38 -9.51 39.85
N ALA A 538 15.08 -9.62 39.64
CA ALA A 538 14.47 -10.53 38.69
C ALA A 538 13.26 -9.88 38.00
N TRP A 539 12.98 -10.33 36.78
CA TRP A 539 11.79 -9.91 36.05
C TRP A 539 10.55 -10.60 36.61
N LYS A 540 9.52 -9.81 36.92
CA LYS A 540 8.19 -10.29 37.26
C LYS A 540 7.22 -9.94 36.15
N VAL A 541 6.46 -10.93 35.68
CA VAL A 541 5.38 -10.75 34.70
C VAL A 541 4.04 -10.58 35.44
N ASP A 542 3.26 -9.58 35.02
CA ASP A 542 1.89 -9.35 35.47
C ASP A 542 0.98 -9.12 34.24
N ARG A 543 -0.23 -9.71 34.24
CA ARG A 543 -1.27 -9.39 33.25
C ARG A 543 -2.01 -8.12 33.64
N LEU A 544 -2.17 -7.20 32.70
CA LEU A 544 -2.89 -5.95 32.90
C LEU A 544 -4.28 -6.01 32.29
N ALA A 545 -5.23 -5.29 32.88
CA ALA A 545 -6.52 -5.04 32.24
C ALA A 545 -6.33 -4.15 30.99
N PRO A 546 -7.06 -4.42 29.89
CA PRO A 546 -6.99 -3.64 28.66
C PRO A 546 -7.56 -2.24 28.78
#